data_AF-A0A392Q1M3-F1
#
_entry.id   AF-A0A392Q1M3-F1
#
_cell.length_a   1.000
_cell.length_b   1.000
_cell.length_c   1.000
_cell.angle_alpha   90.00
_cell.angle_beta   90.00
_cell.angle_gamma   90.00
#
_symmetry.space_group_name_H-M   'P 1'
#
loop_
_entity.id
_entity.type
_entity.pdbx_description
1 polymer ?
#
loop_
_entity_poly.entity_id
_entity_poly.type
_entity_poly.pdbx_seq_one_letter_code
_entity_poly.pdbx_strand_id
1 'polypeptide(L)'
;NLEAGMVNKNKLGRKTQFAYLALAEPWPKVSGFAKVDLFSGEVKKYIYGENRFGGEPLFLPNSDSENEDDGYILTFVHDEKEWKSELQIVNAVNLKLEASIQLPSRVPYGFHGTFIHSNDLKKQE
;
A
#
# COMPACT_ATOMS: atom_id res chain seq x y z
N ASN A 1 3.70 11.02 -11.43
CA ASN A 1 4.94 10.64 -10.72
C ASN A 1 4.69 9.44 -9.85
N LEU A 2 5.35 8.32 -10.16
CA LEU A 2 5.35 7.09 -9.34
C LEU A 2 6.65 7.07 -8.53
N GLU A 3 6.53 6.89 -7.22
CA GLU A 3 7.66 6.92 -6.28
C GLU A 3 7.70 5.62 -5.45
N ALA A 4 8.16 5.69 -4.20
CA ALA A 4 8.28 4.58 -3.26
C ALA A 4 7.14 3.56 -3.32
N GLY A 5 7.48 2.29 -3.17
CA GLY A 5 6.53 1.19 -3.28
C GLY A 5 7.21 -0.16 -3.28
N MET A 6 6.45 -1.19 -3.62
CA MET A 6 6.91 -2.57 -3.51
C MET A 6 6.27 -3.52 -4.51
N VAL A 7 6.92 -4.67 -4.66
CA VAL A 7 6.39 -5.86 -5.36
C VAL A 7 6.04 -6.93 -4.32
N ASN A 8 5.46 -8.05 -4.76
CA ASN A 8 5.23 -9.19 -3.87
C ASN A 8 6.55 -9.71 -3.27
N LYS A 9 6.69 -9.61 -1.93
CA LYS A 9 7.90 -10.02 -1.20
C LYS A 9 8.30 -11.48 -1.44
N ASN A 10 7.33 -12.36 -1.72
CA ASN A 10 7.57 -13.78 -2.00
C ASN A 10 8.22 -14.02 -3.38
N LYS A 11 8.33 -12.98 -4.21
CA LYS A 11 8.94 -13.00 -5.53
C LYS A 11 10.20 -12.11 -5.62
N LEU A 12 10.73 -11.62 -4.50
CA LEU A 12 11.94 -10.79 -4.51
C LEU A 12 13.11 -11.49 -5.22
N GLY A 13 13.80 -10.75 -6.09
CA GLY A 13 14.88 -11.27 -6.93
C GLY A 13 14.43 -12.19 -8.07
N ARG A 14 13.12 -12.37 -8.27
CA ARG A 14 12.53 -13.14 -9.37
C ARG A 14 11.66 -12.23 -10.23
N LYS A 15 11.26 -12.71 -11.41
CA LYS A 15 10.33 -11.97 -12.28
C LYS A 15 9.00 -11.74 -11.56
N THR A 16 8.56 -10.50 -11.49
CA THR A 16 7.28 -10.06 -10.91
C THR A 16 6.44 -9.37 -11.98
N GLN A 17 5.14 -9.66 -12.01
CA GLN A 17 4.19 -8.99 -12.89
C GLN A 17 3.64 -7.71 -12.28
N PHE A 18 3.45 -7.62 -10.96
CA PHE A 18 2.78 -6.48 -10.34
C PHE A 18 3.68 -5.67 -9.41
N ALA A 19 3.58 -4.35 -9.52
CA ALA A 19 4.17 -3.39 -8.58
C ALA A 19 3.11 -2.45 -8.01
N TYR A 20 3.27 -2.05 -6.76
CA TYR A 20 2.40 -1.10 -6.07
C TYR A 20 3.22 0.12 -5.67
N LEU A 21 2.92 1.27 -6.26
CA LEU A 21 3.79 2.46 -6.21
C LEU A 21 3.01 3.70 -5.79
N ALA A 22 3.61 4.54 -4.95
CA ALA A 22 3.01 5.79 -4.49
C ALA A 22 2.79 6.78 -5.65
N LEU A 23 1.63 7.46 -5.66
CA LEU A 23 1.31 8.55 -6.59
C LEU A 23 1.70 9.90 -5.96
N ALA A 24 2.91 10.38 -6.26
CA ALA A 24 3.46 11.62 -5.70
C ALA A 24 2.96 12.87 -6.44
N GLU A 25 1.67 13.15 -6.33
CA GLU A 25 0.99 14.29 -6.96
C GLU A 25 -0.04 14.91 -6.00
N PRO A 26 0.12 16.18 -5.58
CA PRO A 26 1.22 17.10 -5.88
C PRO A 26 2.49 16.72 -5.12
N TRP A 27 3.67 16.81 -5.74
CA TRP A 27 4.94 16.58 -5.04
C TRP A 27 5.14 17.62 -3.91
N PRO A 28 5.58 17.22 -2.70
CA PRO A 28 6.03 15.89 -2.29
C PRO A 28 4.93 14.98 -1.66
N LYS A 29 3.66 15.36 -1.74
CA LYS A 29 2.55 14.60 -1.14
C LYS A 29 2.12 13.42 -2.02
N VAL A 30 1.70 12.35 -1.36
CA VAL A 30 1.21 11.13 -2.02
C VAL A 30 -0.31 11.10 -1.98
N SER A 31 -1.00 11.29 -3.11
CA SER A 31 -2.47 11.35 -3.20
C SER A 31 -3.15 10.00 -3.38
N GLY A 32 -2.36 8.93 -3.50
CA GLY A 32 -2.85 7.58 -3.74
C GLY A 32 -1.72 6.62 -4.02
N PHE A 33 -2.07 5.44 -4.51
CA PHE A 33 -1.11 4.49 -5.07
C PHE A 33 -1.62 3.92 -6.39
N ALA A 34 -0.71 3.33 -7.15
CA ALA A 34 -1.00 2.64 -8.38
C ALA A 34 -0.59 1.17 -8.30
N LYS A 35 -1.46 0.29 -8.78
CA LYS A 35 -1.09 -1.07 -9.20
C LYS A 35 -0.66 -1.00 -10.66
N VAL A 36 0.57 -1.40 -10.94
CA VAL A 36 1.16 -1.43 -12.27
C VAL A 36 1.37 -2.88 -12.67
N ASP A 37 0.78 -3.28 -13.78
CA ASP A 37 1.17 -4.51 -14.48
C ASP A 37 2.41 -4.20 -15.33
N LEU A 38 3.55 -4.74 -14.90
CA LEU A 38 4.86 -4.52 -15.51
C LEU A 38 5.00 -5.20 -16.87
N PHE A 39 4.11 -6.13 -17.23
CA PHE A 39 4.18 -6.84 -18.51
C PHE A 39 3.32 -6.13 -19.56
N SER A 40 2.10 -5.75 -19.20
CA SER A 40 1.17 -5.06 -20.11
C SER A 40 1.33 -3.54 -20.11
N GLY A 41 1.90 -2.97 -19.04
CA GLY A 41 1.94 -1.53 -18.80
C GLY A 41 0.61 -0.95 -18.29
N GLU A 42 -0.40 -1.79 -17.99
CA GLU A 42 -1.67 -1.32 -17.42
C GLU A 42 -1.43 -0.72 -16.02
N VAL A 43 -2.05 0.44 -15.77
CA VAL A 43 -1.98 1.14 -14.49
C VAL A 43 -3.38 1.37 -13.94
N LYS A 44 -3.66 0.79 -12.77
CA LYS A 44 -4.88 1.04 -12.00
C LYS A 44 -4.55 1.89 -10.78
N LYS A 45 -5.28 2.98 -10.57
CA LYS A 45 -5.01 3.93 -9.49
C LYS A 45 -6.06 3.82 -8.39
N TYR A 46 -5.60 3.95 -7.15
CA TYR A 46 -6.43 4.13 -5.97
C TYR A 46 -6.13 5.50 -5.39
N ILE A 47 -7.12 6.39 -5.35
CA ILE A 47 -6.99 7.79 -4.94
C ILE A 47 -7.61 7.97 -3.55
N TYR A 48 -6.87 8.59 -2.63
CA TYR A 48 -7.31 8.73 -1.24
C TYR A 48 -8.47 9.72 -1.06
N GLY A 49 -8.59 10.69 -1.96
CA GLY A 49 -9.58 11.77 -1.91
C GLY A 49 -8.93 13.14 -1.76
N GLU A 50 -9.76 14.18 -1.77
CA GLU A 50 -9.31 15.57 -1.73
C GLU A 50 -8.68 15.93 -0.37
N ASN A 51 -7.47 16.51 -0.39
CA ASN A 51 -6.68 16.84 0.81
C ASN A 51 -6.39 15.64 1.74
N ARG A 52 -6.34 14.44 1.14
CA ARG A 52 -5.99 13.21 1.83
C ARG A 52 -4.73 12.64 1.22
N PHE A 53 -3.72 12.44 2.05
CA PHE A 53 -2.39 12.04 1.58
C PHE A 53 -1.82 10.92 2.43
N GLY A 54 -1.04 10.06 1.80
CA GLY A 54 -0.42 8.90 2.44
C GLY A 54 1.09 8.87 2.24
N GLY A 55 1.61 7.65 2.11
CA GLY A 55 3.02 7.36 1.87
C GLY A 55 3.18 6.07 1.08
N GLU A 56 4.19 5.27 1.43
CA GLU A 56 4.44 3.98 0.79
C GLU A 56 3.24 3.02 0.96
N PRO A 57 2.70 2.44 -0.13
CA PRO A 57 1.72 1.36 -0.04
C PRO A 57 2.41 0.05 0.32
N LEU A 58 1.90 -0.68 1.32
CA LEU A 58 2.41 -1.99 1.69
C LEU A 58 1.54 -3.12 1.14
N PHE A 59 2.09 -3.97 0.26
CA PHE A 59 1.46 -5.20 -0.18
C PHE A 59 1.71 -6.36 0.79
N LEU A 60 0.63 -6.90 1.32
CA LEU A 60 0.57 -8.08 2.16
C LEU A 60 -0.01 -9.25 1.33
N PRO A 61 0.81 -10.23 0.91
CA PRO A 61 0.34 -11.35 0.12
C PRO A 61 -0.58 -12.28 0.93
N ASN A 62 -1.57 -12.85 0.26
CA ASN A 62 -2.26 -14.05 0.74
C ASN A 62 -1.31 -15.25 0.62
N SER A 63 -0.95 -15.89 1.73
CA SER A 63 0.03 -16.99 1.74
C SER A 63 -0.44 -18.24 1.00
N ASP A 64 -1.75 -18.41 0.88
CA ASP A 64 -2.36 -19.63 0.37
C ASP A 64 -2.74 -19.53 -1.12
N SER A 65 -2.34 -18.42 -1.77
CA SER A 65 -2.71 -18.10 -3.15
C SER A 65 -1.54 -18.24 -4.11
N GLU A 66 -1.82 -18.80 -5.27
CA GLU A 66 -0.86 -18.88 -6.38
C GLU A 66 -0.84 -17.60 -7.23
N ASN A 67 -1.86 -16.74 -7.10
CA ASN A 67 -1.94 -15.48 -7.82
C ASN A 67 -1.00 -14.44 -7.19
N GLU A 68 -0.14 -13.82 -8.00
CA GLU A 68 0.90 -12.91 -7.51
C GLU A 68 0.35 -11.68 -6.78
N ASP A 69 -0.81 -11.18 -7.21
CA ASP A 69 -1.48 -9.98 -6.69
C ASP A 69 -2.58 -10.27 -5.67
N ASP A 70 -2.79 -11.54 -5.31
CA ASP A 70 -3.79 -11.88 -4.29
C ASP A 70 -3.26 -11.54 -2.89
N GLY A 71 -4.03 -10.73 -2.19
CA GLY A 71 -3.64 -10.09 -0.94
C GLY A 71 -4.21 -8.68 -0.80
N TYR A 72 -3.56 -7.90 0.05
CA TYR A 72 -4.06 -6.61 0.49
C TYR A 72 -2.99 -5.53 0.38
N ILE A 73 -3.43 -4.30 0.09
CA ILE A 73 -2.64 -3.09 0.26
C ILE A 73 -3.02 -2.44 1.59
N LEU A 74 -2.03 -2.25 2.44
CA LEU A 74 -2.08 -1.54 3.70
C LEU A 74 -1.46 -0.16 3.47
N THR A 75 -2.20 0.90 3.79
CA THR A 75 -1.69 2.27 3.59
C THR A 75 -2.25 3.23 4.63
N PHE A 76 -1.38 4.04 5.21
CA PHE A 76 -1.81 5.14 6.06
C PHE A 76 -2.29 6.30 5.20
N VAL A 77 -3.43 6.89 5.58
CA VAL A 77 -4.00 8.08 4.96
C VAL A 77 -4.21 9.12 6.05
N HIS A 78 -3.66 10.31 5.82
CA HIS A 78 -3.88 11.49 6.64
C HIS A 78 -4.85 12.43 5.92
N ASP A 79 -5.96 12.75 6.58
CA ASP A 79 -6.88 13.79 6.16
C ASP A 79 -6.42 15.13 6.75
N GLU A 80 -5.94 16.04 5.89
CA GLU A 80 -5.44 17.35 6.31
C GLU A 80 -6.58 18.35 6.64
N LYS A 81 -7.82 18.09 6.20
CA LYS A 81 -8.98 18.92 6.59
C LYS A 81 -9.38 18.59 8.02
N GLU A 82 -9.53 17.31 8.33
CA GLU A 82 -10.01 16.82 9.63
C GLU A 82 -8.92 16.57 10.66
N TRP A 83 -7.64 16.65 10.25
CA TRP A 83 -6.47 16.33 11.08
C TRP A 83 -6.48 14.90 11.66
N LYS A 84 -7.10 13.96 10.96
CA LYS A 84 -7.22 12.54 11.35
C LYS A 84 -6.34 11.66 10.48
N SER A 85 -6.00 10.49 11.00
CA SER A 85 -5.28 9.46 10.26
C SER A 85 -6.02 8.14 10.35
N GLU A 86 -5.94 7.37 9.27
CA GLU A 86 -6.50 6.03 9.19
C GLU A 86 -5.52 5.08 8.52
N LEU A 87 -5.64 3.79 8.83
CA LEU A 87 -5.05 2.71 8.05
C LEU A 87 -6.15 2.13 7.15
N GLN A 88 -5.96 2.25 5.84
CA GLN A 88 -6.84 1.62 4.86
C GLN A 88 -6.33 0.24 4.47
N ILE A 89 -7.27 -0.71 4.32
CA ILE A 89 -7.05 -2.06 3.83
C ILE A 89 -7.79 -2.17 2.49
N VAL A 90 -7.03 -2.29 1.42
CA VAL A 90 -7.55 -2.31 0.04
C VAL A 90 -7.26 -3.67 -0.58
N ASN A 91 -8.25 -4.28 -1.21
CA ASN A 91 -8.06 -5.52 -1.96
C ASN A 91 -7.10 -5.30 -3.13
N ALA A 92 -5.99 -6.02 -3.18
CA ALA A 92 -4.93 -5.76 -4.15
C ALA A 92 -5.28 -6.23 -5.58
N VAL A 93 -6.26 -7.12 -5.74
CA VAL A 93 -6.73 -7.60 -7.04
C VAL A 93 -7.60 -6.55 -7.72
N ASN A 94 -8.62 -6.05 -7.01
CA ASN A 94 -9.66 -5.19 -7.58
C ASN A 94 -9.62 -3.72 -7.12
N LEU A 95 -8.68 -3.36 -6.24
CA LEU A 95 -8.50 -2.03 -5.64
C LEU A 95 -9.72 -1.47 -4.90
N LYS A 96 -10.61 -2.32 -4.40
CA LYS A 96 -11.72 -1.88 -3.53
C LYS A 96 -11.26 -1.78 -2.08
N LEU A 97 -11.64 -0.68 -1.43
CA LEU A 97 -11.48 -0.52 0.02
C LEU A 97 -12.35 -1.56 0.74
N GLU A 98 -11.76 -2.39 1.58
CA GLU A 98 -12.47 -3.40 2.37
C GLU A 98 -12.61 -3.00 3.83
N ALA A 99 -11.64 -2.26 4.38
CA ALA A 99 -11.72 -1.72 5.74
C ALA A 99 -10.93 -0.42 5.88
N SER A 100 -11.38 0.43 6.81
CA SER A 100 -10.64 1.62 7.25
C SER A 100 -10.62 1.66 8.78
N ILE A 101 -9.42 1.76 9.35
CA ILE A 101 -9.18 1.77 10.79
C ILE A 101 -8.80 3.18 11.20
N GLN A 102 -9.67 3.85 11.96
CA GLN A 102 -9.40 5.19 12.49
C GLN A 102 -8.34 5.10 13.59
N LEU A 103 -7.33 5.97 13.52
CA LEU A 103 -6.26 6.00 14.51
C LEU A 103 -6.53 7.09 15.55
N PRO A 104 -6.19 6.85 16.83
CA PRO A 104 -6.47 7.80 17.91
C PRO A 104 -5.59 9.06 17.85
N SER A 105 -4.62 9.11 16.94
CA SER A 105 -3.67 10.21 16.78
C SER A 105 -3.17 10.29 15.35
N ARG A 106 -2.63 11.46 14.98
CA ARG A 106 -2.03 11.69 13.67
C ARG A 106 -0.82 10.76 13.47
N VAL A 107 -0.82 10.04 12.35
CA VAL A 107 0.39 9.39 11.82
C VAL A 107 1.06 10.38 10.87
N PRO A 108 2.28 10.86 11.16
CA PRO A 108 3.01 11.76 10.27
C PRO A 108 3.46 11.03 9.00
N TYR A 109 3.73 11.79 7.93
CA TYR A 109 4.38 11.25 6.73
C TYR A 109 5.73 10.62 7.10
N GLY A 110 5.99 9.43 6.56
CA GLY A 110 7.18 8.64 6.86
C GLY A 110 7.85 8.10 5.60
N PHE A 111 8.78 7.17 5.80
CA PHE A 111 9.50 6.48 4.73
C PHE A 111 8.96 5.05 4.59
N HIS A 112 9.82 4.06 4.77
CA HIS A 112 9.50 2.66 4.50
C HIS A 112 8.75 1.98 5.65
N GLY A 113 7.80 1.14 5.28
CA GLY A 113 7.06 0.26 6.18
C GLY A 113 7.43 -1.21 5.99
N THR A 114 7.10 -2.03 6.98
CA THR A 114 7.18 -3.49 6.87
C THR A 114 6.03 -4.16 7.61
N PHE A 115 5.77 -5.42 7.27
CA PHE A 115 4.78 -6.25 7.94
C PHE A 115 5.44 -7.53 8.43
N ILE A 116 5.34 -7.76 9.73
CA ILE A 116 5.88 -8.95 10.39
C ILE A 116 4.70 -9.86 10.73
N HIS A 117 4.71 -11.09 10.23
CA HIS A 117 3.65 -12.05 10.57
C HIS A 117 3.80 -12.48 12.03
N SER A 118 2.67 -12.83 12.65
CA SER A 118 2.64 -13.30 14.04
C SER A 118 3.55 -14.50 14.28
N ASN A 119 3.69 -15.40 13.31
CA ASN A 119 4.59 -16.54 13.39
C ASN A 119 6.08 -16.16 13.32
N ASP A 120 6.41 -15.05 12.67
CA ASP A 120 7.79 -14.55 12.64
C ASP A 120 8.12 -13.77 13.91
N LEU A 121 7.17 -12.99 14.45
CA LEU A 121 7.31 -12.33 15.75
C LEU A 121 7.61 -13.32 16.88
N LYS A 122 7.00 -14.51 16.86
CA LYS A 122 7.27 -15.57 17.86
C LYS A 122 8.71 -16.08 17.87
N LYS A 123 9.49 -15.86 16.80
CA LYS A 123 10.88 -16.33 16.69
C LYS A 123 11.89 -15.34 17.27
N GLN A 124 11.43 -14.23 17.86
CA GLN A 124 12.29 -13.18 18.42
C GLN A 124 12.86 -13.52 19.82
N GLU A 125 12.71 -14.77 20.27
CA GLU A 125 13.26 -15.26 21.55
C GLU A 125 14.79 -15.30 21.58
#